data_AF-A0A9D5IV24-F1
#
_entry.id   AF-A0A9D5IV24-F1
#
_cell.length_a   1.000
_cell.length_b   1.000
_cell.length_c   1.000
_cell.angle_alpha   90.00
_cell.angle_beta   90.00
_cell.angle_gamma   90.00
#
_symmetry.space_group_name_H-M   'P 1'
#
loop_
_entity.id
_entity.type
_entity.pdbx_description
1 polymer ?
#
loop_
_entity_poly.entity_id
_entity_poly.type
_entity_poly.pdbx_seq_one_letter_code
_entity_poly.pdbx_strand_id
1 'polypeptide(L)' 'INNQSTTEYGGSGLGLSIAKGLVEAQNGKISLISIAGEGTQVKLIFPSSP' A
#
# COMPACT_ATOMS: atom_id res chain seq x y z
N ILE A 1 -17.28 4.79 19.61
CA ILE A 1 -16.49 3.80 18.83
C ILE A 1 -15.18 4.46 18.43
N ASN A 2 -14.05 3.80 18.76
CA ASN A 2 -12.75 4.42 18.98
C ASN A 2 -12.08 4.87 17.66
N ASN A 3 -11.83 6.17 17.52
CA ASN A 3 -11.11 6.78 16.38
C ASN A 3 -9.60 6.67 16.65
N GLN A 4 -9.06 5.45 16.56
CA GLN A 4 -7.62 5.22 16.78
C GLN A 4 -6.84 5.89 15.66
N SER A 5 -6.22 7.00 16.04
CA SER A 5 -5.31 7.83 15.27
C SER A 5 -4.29 6.97 14.51
N THR A 6 -4.29 7.13 13.19
CA THR A 6 -3.30 6.58 12.25
C THR A 6 -1.86 6.98 12.58
N THR A 7 -1.67 7.89 13.54
CA THR A 7 -0.40 8.42 14.01
C THR A 7 0.39 7.46 14.91
N GLU A 8 -0.25 6.52 15.62
CA GLU A 8 0.45 5.62 16.56
C GLU A 8 1.05 4.36 15.90
N TYR A 9 0.68 4.07 14.65
CA TYR A 9 1.14 2.90 13.88
C TYR A 9 2.18 3.23 12.80
N GLY A 10 2.71 4.45 12.81
CA GLY A 10 3.53 5.04 11.74
C GLY A 10 4.91 4.41 11.45
N GLY A 11 5.30 3.33 12.14
CA GLY A 11 6.64 2.73 12.01
C GLY A 11 6.70 1.20 11.80
N SER A 12 5.57 0.47 11.85
CA SER A 12 5.57 -1.01 11.82
C SER A 12 5.36 -1.62 10.41
N GLY A 13 5.41 -0.80 9.36
CA GLY A 13 5.14 -1.27 7.99
C GLY A 13 3.66 -1.58 7.71
N LEU A 14 2.74 -1.17 8.59
CA LEU A 14 1.30 -1.42 8.47
C LEU A 14 0.66 -0.70 7.27
N GLY A 15 1.16 0.50 6.93
CA GLY A 15 0.61 1.29 5.82
C GLY A 15 0.63 0.55 4.48
N LEU A 16 1.74 -0.14 4.17
CA LEU A 16 1.86 -0.91 2.93
C LEU A 16 0.99 -2.19 2.97
N SER A 17 0.87 -2.82 4.13
CA SER A 17 0.00 -4.00 4.31
C SER A 17 -1.49 -3.64 4.13
N ILE A 18 -1.92 -2.49 4.63
CA ILE A 18 -3.28 -1.97 4.42
C ILE A 18 -3.50 -1.65 2.94
N ALA A 19 -2.56 -0.94 2.31
CA ALA A 19 -2.62 -0.62 0.89
C ALA A 19 -2.69 -1.89 0.03
N LYS A 20 -1.87 -2.91 0.35
CA LYS A 20 -1.89 -4.21 -0.32
C LYS A 20 -3.28 -4.87 -0.22
N GLY A 21 -3.84 -4.96 0.99
CA GLY A 21 -5.16 -5.54 1.18
C GLY A 21 -6.27 -4.80 0.44
N LEU A 22 -6.23 -3.46 0.40
CA LEU A 22 -7.18 -2.65 -0.35
C LEU A 22 -7.09 -2.88 -1.87
N VAL A 23 -5.87 -2.95 -2.41
CA VAL A 23 -5.63 -3.20 -3.83
C VAL A 23 -6.10 -4.60 -4.23
N GLU A 24 -5.79 -5.61 -3.43
CA GLU A 24 -6.23 -6.99 -3.66
C GLU A 24 -7.77 -7.10 -3.62
N ALA A 25 -8.43 -6.40 -2.69
CA ALA A 25 -9.90 -6.36 -2.61
C ALA A 25 -10.55 -5.73 -3.86
N GLN A 26 -9.87 -4.80 -4.52
CA GLN A 26 -10.32 -4.17 -5.76
C GLN A 26 -9.94 -4.99 -7.02
N ASN A 27 -9.51 -6.24 -6.87
CA ASN A 27 -8.95 -7.08 -7.94
C ASN A 27 -7.75 -6.41 -8.66
N GLY A 28 -7.08 -5.48 -7.97
CA GLY A 28 -5.86 -4.85 -8.44
C GLY A 28 -4.62 -5.65 -8.04
N LYS A 29 -3.46 -5.15 -8.47
CA LYS A 29 -2.14 -5.70 -8.19
C LYS A 29 -1.22 -4.60 -7.69
N ILE A 30 -0.45 -4.88 -6.65
CA ILE A 30 0.59 -3.99 -6.11
C ILE A 30 1.98 -4.60 -6.35
N SER A 31 2.98 -3.77 -6.67
CA SER A 31 4.38 -4.18 -6.83
C SER A 31 5.32 -3.09 -6.35
N LEU A 32 6.45 -3.49 -5.77
CA LEU A 32 7.42 -2.58 -5.18
C LEU A 32 8.80 -2.91 -5.74
N ILE A 33 9.52 -1.88 -6.19
CA ILE A 33 10.88 -1.99 -6.69
C ILE A 33 11.69 -0.95 -5.94
N SER A 34 12.71 -1.38 -5.19
CA SER A 34 13.61 -0.49 -4.49
C SER A 34 15.02 -0.67 -5.04
N ILE A 35 15.66 0.44 -5.39
CA ILE A 35 17.04 0.47 -5.85
C ILE A 35 17.83 1.34 -4.88
N ALA A 36 18.86 0.74 -4.26
CA ALA A 36 19.68 1.41 -3.27
C ALA A 36 20.37 2.65 -3.89
N GLY A 37 20.17 3.81 -3.28
CA GLY A 37 20.70 5.08 -3.78
C GLY A 37 19.82 5.81 -4.81
N GLU A 38 18.82 5.15 -5.42
CA GLU A 38 17.87 5.78 -6.35
C GLU A 38 16.49 5.98 -5.72
N GLY A 39 16.12 5.10 -4.77
CA GLY A 39 14.86 5.18 -4.03
C GLY A 39 13.94 3.99 -4.28
N THR A 40 12.66 4.18 -3.98
CA THR A 40 11.66 3.11 -4.04
C THR A 40 10.47 3.52 -4.91
N GLN A 41 10.15 2.70 -5.90
CA GLN A 41 8.98 2.82 -6.74
C GLN A 41 7.90 1.84 -6.28
N VAL A 42 6.69 2.35 -6.07
CA VAL A 42 5.49 1.56 -5.79
C VAL A 42 4.56 1.67 -6.98
N LYS A 43 4.16 0.53 -7.55
CA LYS A 43 3.24 0.44 -8.69
C LYS A 43 1.95 -0.24 -8.27
N LEU A 44 0.83 0.42 -8.52
CA LEU A 44 -0.51 -0.11 -8.32
C LEU A 44 -1.19 -0.22 -9.68
N ILE A 45 -1.77 -1.38 -9.96
CA ILE A 45 -2.45 -1.70 -11.20
C ILE A 45 -3.87 -2.07 -10.82
N PHE A 46 -4.85 -1.34 -11.35
CA PHE A 46 -6.25 -1.67 -11.15
C PHE A 46 -6.83 -2.19 -12.47
N PRO A 47 -7.77 -3.14 -12.43
CA PRO A 47 -8.49 -3.53 -13.62
C PRO A 47 -9.24 -2.31 -14.16
N SER A 48 -9.00 -1.98 -15.43
CA SER A 48 -9.85 -1.02 -16.13
C SER A 48 -11.20 -1.68 -16.33
N SER A 49 -12.21 -1.25 -15.58
CA SER A 49 -13.59 -1.63 -15.89
C SER A 49 -13.89 -1.27 -17.35
N PRO A 50 -14.63 -2.10 -18.10
CA PRO A 50 -15.35 -1.63 -19.29
C PRO A 50 -16.38 -0.56 -18.91
#